data_AF-R6FAL4-F1
#
_entry.id   AF-R6FAL4-F1
#
_cell.length_a   1.000
_cell.length_b   1.000
_cell.length_c   1.000
_cell.angle_alpha   90.00
_cell.angle_beta   90.00
_cell.angle_gamma   90.00
#
_symmetry.space_group_name_H-M   'P 1'
#
loop_
_entity.id
_entity.type
_entity.pdbx_description
1 polymer ?
#
loop_
_entity_poly.entity_id
_entity_poly.type
_entity_poly.pdbx_seq_one_letter_code
_entity_poly.pdbx_strand_id
1 'polypeptide(L)' 'MIDQPADVGGWPEYQSADAPKDSDSDGMPDEWEKAHGLNPDAADGSAYNLSSQYTNLEVYLNELVSHIAETGISGQ' A
#
# COMPACT_ATOMS: atom_id res chain seq x y z
N MET A 1 14.23 -36.22 -8.18
CA MET A 1 14.83 -34.89 -7.93
C MET A 1 14.05 -33.93 -8.80
N ILE A 2 13.24 -33.09 -8.18
CA ILE A 2 12.40 -32.08 -8.84
C ILE A 2 12.87 -30.73 -8.30
N ASP A 3 13.83 -30.12 -8.97
CA ASP A 3 14.60 -28.97 -8.49
C ASP A 3 14.25 -27.67 -9.25
N GLN A 4 13.02 -27.51 -9.74
CA GLN A 4 12.62 -26.31 -10.48
C GLN A 4 11.37 -25.63 -9.87
N PRO A 5 11.49 -24.35 -9.44
CA PRO A 5 10.39 -23.53 -8.92
C PRO A 5 9.24 -23.23 -9.92
N ALA A 6 9.27 -23.81 -11.13
CA ALA A 6 8.28 -23.56 -12.17
C ALA A 6 6.92 -24.23 -11.92
N ASP A 7 6.81 -25.14 -10.94
CA ASP A 7 5.62 -25.97 -10.68
C ASP A 7 4.57 -25.34 -9.73
N VAL A 8 4.81 -24.14 -9.18
CA VAL A 8 3.93 -23.53 -8.15
C VAL A 8 3.18 -22.28 -8.62
N GLY A 9 3.07 -22.08 -9.93
CA GLY A 9 2.11 -21.12 -10.51
C GLY A 9 2.61 -19.68 -10.68
N GLY A 10 3.91 -19.42 -10.54
CA GLY A 10 4.48 -18.07 -10.70
C GLY A 10 3.98 -17.09 -9.64
N TRP A 11 4.80 -16.13 -9.24
CA TRP A 11 4.24 -15.01 -8.50
C TRP A 11 3.30 -14.27 -9.46
N PRO A 12 2.06 -13.90 -9.05
CA PRO A 12 1.24 -13.04 -9.88
C PRO A 12 2.07 -11.81 -10.23
N GLU A 13 2.11 -11.45 -11.51
CA GLU A 13 2.75 -10.20 -11.95
C GLU A 13 2.18 -9.09 -11.09
N TYR A 14 3.01 -8.59 -10.18
CA TYR A 14 2.63 -7.43 -9.39
C TYR A 14 2.52 -6.31 -10.42
N GLN A 15 1.29 -5.90 -10.70
CA GLN A 15 1.00 -4.67 -11.42
C GLN A 15 1.54 -3.55 -10.54
N SER A 16 2.85 -3.30 -10.64
CA SER A 16 3.50 -2.17 -10.04
C SER A 16 3.02 -0.98 -10.85
N ALA A 17 1.86 -0.44 -10.49
CA ALA A 17 1.53 0.91 -10.84
C ALA A 17 2.70 1.81 -10.40
N ASP A 18 2.96 2.88 -11.15
CA ASP A 18 3.97 3.86 -10.74
C ASP A 18 3.68 4.26 -9.29
N ALA A 19 4.73 4.19 -8.46
CA ALA A 19 4.61 4.58 -7.07
C ALA A 19 4.15 6.05 -7.03
N PRO A 20 3.02 6.34 -6.37
CA PRO A 20 2.54 7.70 -6.29
C PRO A 20 3.53 8.57 -5.51
N LYS A 21 3.50 9.88 -5.76
CA LYS A 21 4.45 10.83 -5.20
C LYS A 21 4.28 10.89 -3.67
N ASP A 22 5.39 10.77 -2.96
CA ASP A 22 5.53 10.90 -1.52
C ASP A 22 6.58 12.01 -1.27
N SER A 23 6.13 13.17 -0.78
CA SER A 23 6.97 14.39 -0.69
C SER A 23 7.81 14.44 0.57
N ASP A 24 7.34 13.85 1.66
CA ASP A 24 8.03 13.83 2.95
C ASP A 24 8.75 12.51 3.23
N SER A 25 8.60 11.53 2.31
CA SER A 25 9.24 10.21 2.34
C SER A 25 8.85 9.39 3.57
N ASP A 26 7.62 9.53 4.04
CA ASP A 26 7.11 8.82 5.21
C ASP A 26 6.43 7.48 4.87
N GLY A 27 6.30 7.17 3.58
CA GLY A 27 5.72 5.94 3.07
C GLY A 27 4.25 6.05 2.67
N MET A 28 3.64 7.23 2.80
CA MET A 28 2.29 7.53 2.35
C MET A 28 2.30 8.44 1.10
N PRO A 29 1.37 8.26 0.15
CA PRO A 29 1.29 9.13 -1.02
C PRO A 29 0.62 10.47 -0.72
N ASP A 30 1.13 11.55 -1.32
CA ASP A 30 0.59 12.92 -1.20
C ASP A 30 -0.93 12.99 -1.46
N GLU A 31 -1.41 12.21 -2.44
CA GLU A 31 -2.82 12.17 -2.82
C GLU A 31 -3.68 11.44 -1.80
N TRP A 32 -3.15 10.36 -1.23
CA TRP A 32 -3.86 9.59 -0.19
C TRP A 32 -3.96 10.41 1.09
N GLU A 33 -2.88 11.09 1.47
CA GLU A 33 -2.85 11.99 2.61
C GLU A 33 -3.85 13.13 2.46
N LYS A 34 -3.89 13.78 1.30
CA LYS A 34 -4.90 14.82 1.01
C LYS A 34 -6.33 14.29 1.08
N ALA A 35 -6.58 13.08 0.59
CA ALA A 35 -7.89 12.45 0.68
C ALA A 35 -8.31 12.17 2.13
N HIS A 36 -7.35 11.90 3.01
CA HIS A 36 -7.53 11.62 4.43
C HIS A 36 -7.40 12.85 5.33
N GLY A 37 -7.11 14.02 4.76
CA GLY A 37 -6.96 15.29 5.50
C GLY A 37 -5.63 15.42 6.27
N LEU A 38 -4.62 14.64 5.89
CA LEU A 38 -3.25 14.73 6.38
C LEU A 38 -2.44 15.77 5.60
N ASN A 39 -1.24 16.08 6.11
CA ASN A 39 -0.36 17.04 5.49
C ASN A 39 0.76 16.33 4.71
N PRO A 40 0.75 16.39 3.35
CA PRO A 40 1.70 15.66 2.51
C PRO A 40 3.15 16.16 2.57
N ASP A 41 3.39 17.29 3.23
CA ASP A 41 4.72 17.87 3.41
C ASP A 41 5.28 17.61 4.82
N ALA A 42 4.59 16.82 5.65
CA ALA A 42 4.98 16.60 7.03
C ALA A 42 4.91 15.12 7.39
N ALA A 43 6.09 14.54 7.65
CA ALA A 43 6.27 13.11 7.94
C ALA A 43 5.50 12.64 9.19
N ASP A 44 4.20 12.45 9.01
CA ASP A 44 3.21 12.15 10.04
C ASP A 44 2.67 10.73 9.91
N GLY A 45 3.28 9.89 9.07
CA GLY A 45 3.01 8.47 8.94
C GLY A 45 3.06 7.68 10.25
N SER A 46 3.81 8.18 11.25
CA SER A 46 3.87 7.61 12.62
C SER A 46 2.87 8.21 13.61
N ALA A 47 2.11 9.23 13.19
CA ALA A 47 1.06 9.85 13.96
C ALA A 47 -0.23 9.03 13.90
N TYR A 48 -1.12 9.30 14.85
CA TYR A 48 -2.39 8.62 15.08
C TYR A 48 -3.56 9.54 14.69
N ASN A 49 -3.39 10.31 13.61
CA ASN A 49 -4.34 11.36 13.20
C ASN A 49 -5.65 10.73 12.68
N LEU A 50 -5.55 9.60 11.98
CA LEU A 50 -6.71 8.89 11.40
C LEU A 50 -7.34 7.87 12.34
N SER A 51 -6.55 7.28 13.24
CA SER A 51 -7.00 6.27 14.18
C SER A 51 -6.24 6.41 15.49
N SER A 52 -6.93 6.22 16.61
CA SER A 52 -6.31 6.22 17.94
C SER A 52 -5.47 4.97 18.24
N GLN A 53 -5.59 3.93 17.41
CA GLN A 53 -4.94 2.63 17.61
C GLN A 53 -3.92 2.26 16.53
N TYR A 54 -3.97 2.93 15.37
CA TYR A 54 -3.12 2.65 14.22
C TYR A 54 -2.48 3.93 13.74
N THR A 55 -1.22 3.86 13.32
CA THR A 55 -0.58 5.02 12.69
C THR A 55 -1.17 5.28 11.32
N ASN A 56 -1.00 6.49 10.79
CA ASN A 56 -1.45 6.84 9.45
C ASN A 56 -0.89 5.86 8.40
N LEU A 57 0.39 5.48 8.54
CA LEU A 57 1.03 4.47 7.68
C LEU A 57 0.36 3.09 7.77
N GLU A 58 -0.01 2.63 8.96
CA GLU A 58 -0.70 1.35 9.13
C GLU A 58 -2.10 1.36 8.51
N VAL A 59 -2.82 2.47 8.61
CA VAL A 59 -4.11 2.67 7.95
C VAL A 59 -3.93 2.61 6.43
N TYR A 60 -2.94 3.33 5.89
CA TYR A 60 -2.61 3.30 4.47
C TYR A 60 -2.29 1.89 3.97
N LEU A 61 -1.43 1.15 4.68
CA LEU A 61 -1.09 -0.23 4.36
C LEU A 61 -2.31 -1.15 4.37
N ASN A 62 -3.24 -0.93 5.32
CA ASN A 62 -4.47 -1.71 5.38
C ASN A 62 -5.39 -1.47 4.17
N GLU A 63 -5.52 -0.22 3.74
CA GLU A 63 -6.30 0.14 2.55
C GLU A 63 -5.67 -0.39 1.26
N LEU A 64 -4.34 -0.29 1.12
CA LEU A 64 -3.62 -0.86 -0.01
C LEU A 64 -3.85 -2.36 -0.14
N VAL A 65 -3.70 -3.09 0.97
CA VAL A 65 -3.92 -4.54 0.99
C VAL A 65 -5.37 -4.87 0.63
N SER A 66 -6.32 -4.10 1.15
CA SER A 66 -7.75 -4.29 0.82
C SER A 66 -8.00 -4.08 -0.67
N HIS A 67 -7.44 -3.03 -1.27
CA HIS A 67 -7.58 -2.74 -2.70
C HIS A 67 -6.97 -3.84 -3.58
N ILE A 68 -5.79 -4.36 -3.20
CA ILE A 68 -5.12 -5.45 -3.92
C ILE A 68 -5.89 -6.76 -3.79
N ALA A 69 -6.44 -7.06 -2.60
CA ALA A 69 -7.25 -8.26 -2.37
C ALA A 69 -8.52 -8.27 -3.24
N GLU A 70 -9.15 -7.10 -3.45
CA GLU A 70 -10.33 -6.97 -4.31
C GLU A 70 -10.01 -7.00 -5.81
N THR A 71 -8.88 -6.42 -6.22
CA THR A 71 -8.46 -6.46 -7.64
C THR A 71 -7.86 -7.80 -8.04
N GLY A 72 -7.23 -8.52 -7.11
CA GLY A 72 -6.63 -9.84 -7.34
C GLY A 72 -7.65 -10.98 -7.56
N ILE A 73 -8.92 -10.79 -7.21
CA ILE A 73 -9.99 -11.80 -7.39
C ILE A 73 -10.78 -11.64 -8.70
N SER A 74 -10.55 -10.60 -9.49
CA SER A 74 -11.25 -10.41 -10.79
C SER A 74 -10.58 -11.13 -11.98
N GLY A 75 -9.65 -12.05 -11.71
CA GLY A 75 -8.90 -12.82 -12.72
C GLY A 75 -9.26 -14.31 -12.82
N GLN A 76 -10.50 -14.73 -12.48
CA GLN A 76 -10.99 -16.09 -12.75
C GLN A 76 -11.86 -16.16 -14.01
#